data_AF-A0A0H5Q439-F1
#
_entry.id   AF-A0A0H5Q439-F1
#
_cell.length_a   1.000
_cell.length_b   1.000
_cell.length_c   1.000
_cell.angle_alpha   90.00
_cell.angle_beta   90.00
_cell.angle_gamma   90.00
#
_symmetry.space_group_name_H-M   'P 1'
#
loop_
_entity.id
_entity.type
_entity.pdbx_description
1 polymer ?
#
loop_
_entity_poly.entity_id
_entity_poly.type
_entity_poly.pdbx_seq_one_letter_code
_entity_poly.pdbx_strand_id
1 'polypeptide(L)'
;MGLPPTAPRQSAKLHSDRRAQVVVPPSREGKGAGRALRSGLTPDPIQWLVVWVMKGAELAITGFPCDSGHMATIRAQIQLPYTTGIPSDVSTNTLHFVLPDPVVALDYELLANAISAIFGWPTGGFTVGSSIGAAVTRAADGCSIDFYDLADPTPRVPRATELFTMPDATSGVTDLPHEAACCLSYRATYLSGVSRARQRGRNYIGPFQINANTNGRPTTQIRASIRGGYQRMVTMLDAIDAVWVVRSEVSNTNHTVAALWTDNAWDTQRRRGVAPTDRQNEVVVQ
;
A
#
# COMPACT_ATOMS: atom_id res chain seq x y z
N MET A 1 59.85 -10.38 -28.67
CA MET A 1 58.58 -11.15 -28.62
C MET A 1 57.47 -10.22 -29.05
N GLY A 2 57.01 -10.33 -30.31
CA GLY A 2 55.98 -9.47 -30.88
C GLY A 2 54.58 -10.03 -30.60
N LEU A 3 53.66 -9.17 -30.19
CA LEU A 3 52.26 -9.50 -29.99
C LEU A 3 51.52 -9.59 -31.34
N PRO A 4 50.59 -10.55 -31.51
CA PRO A 4 49.86 -10.72 -32.76
C PRO A 4 48.76 -9.66 -32.97
N PRO A 5 48.38 -9.37 -34.22
CA PRO A 5 47.42 -8.34 -34.55
C PRO A 5 45.97 -8.75 -34.24
N THR A 6 45.21 -7.80 -33.70
CA THR A 6 43.81 -7.91 -33.30
C THR A 6 42.87 -7.95 -34.52
N ALA A 7 41.99 -8.96 -34.59
CA ALA A 7 41.01 -9.11 -35.66
C ALA A 7 39.87 -8.06 -35.59
N PRO A 8 39.30 -7.63 -36.73
CA PRO A 8 38.24 -6.62 -36.78
C PRO A 8 36.88 -7.17 -36.33
N ARG A 9 36.15 -6.39 -35.50
CA ARG A 9 34.78 -6.67 -35.05
C ARG A 9 33.79 -6.53 -36.20
N GLN A 10 33.14 -7.62 -36.58
CA GLN A 10 31.95 -7.59 -37.44
C GLN A 10 30.71 -7.21 -36.63
N SER A 11 30.00 -6.16 -37.05
CA SER A 11 28.74 -5.70 -36.49
C SER A 11 27.56 -6.42 -37.16
N ALA A 12 26.96 -7.38 -36.44
CA ALA A 12 25.74 -8.04 -36.88
C ALA A 12 24.53 -7.09 -36.72
N LYS A 13 23.96 -6.64 -37.83
CA LYS A 13 22.64 -6.00 -37.88
C LYS A 13 21.56 -7.08 -37.71
N LEU A 14 20.93 -7.12 -36.54
CA LEU A 14 19.69 -7.88 -36.32
C LEU A 14 18.50 -7.09 -36.86
N HIS A 15 17.96 -7.53 -38.00
CA HIS A 15 16.59 -7.24 -38.42
C HIS A 15 15.69 -8.34 -37.86
N SER A 16 14.76 -7.99 -36.96
CA SER A 16 13.67 -8.89 -36.58
C SER A 16 12.34 -8.14 -36.67
N ASP A 17 11.80 -8.10 -37.88
CA ASP A 17 10.38 -7.92 -38.14
C ASP A 17 9.66 -9.19 -37.65
N ARG A 18 8.89 -9.08 -36.56
CA ARG A 18 7.92 -10.10 -36.15
C ARG A 18 6.53 -9.47 -36.15
N ARG A 19 5.80 -9.66 -37.24
CA ARG A 19 4.35 -9.48 -37.29
C ARG A 19 3.68 -10.60 -36.50
N ALA A 20 2.94 -10.24 -35.46
CA ALA A 20 2.09 -11.16 -34.72
C ALA A 20 0.87 -11.53 -35.58
N GLN A 21 0.77 -12.80 -35.98
CA GLN A 21 -0.47 -13.37 -36.51
C GLN A 21 -1.40 -13.69 -35.33
N VAL A 22 -2.58 -13.08 -35.34
CA VAL A 22 -3.68 -13.39 -34.43
C VAL A 22 -4.34 -14.68 -34.93
N VAL A 23 -4.15 -15.78 -34.19
CA VAL A 23 -4.84 -17.04 -34.44
C VAL A 23 -6.19 -17.00 -33.72
N VAL A 24 -7.27 -16.96 -34.50
CA VAL A 24 -8.65 -17.07 -34.01
C VAL A 24 -9.00 -18.54 -33.80
N PRO A 25 -9.45 -18.98 -32.60
CA PRO A 25 -9.87 -20.37 -32.40
C PRO A 25 -11.24 -20.64 -33.04
N PRO A 26 -11.47 -21.85 -33.58
CA PRO A 26 -12.74 -22.20 -34.21
C PRO A 26 -13.84 -22.42 -33.16
N SER A 27 -15.02 -21.89 -33.46
CA SER A 27 -16.26 -22.09 -32.71
C SER A 27 -16.69 -23.57 -32.75
N ARG A 28 -16.82 -24.19 -31.58
CA ARG A 28 -17.34 -25.55 -31.44
C ARG A 28 -18.83 -25.51 -31.11
N GLU A 29 -19.66 -25.63 -32.15
CA GLU A 29 -21.05 -26.06 -32.04
C GLU A 29 -21.10 -27.53 -31.63
N GLY A 30 -21.96 -27.87 -30.68
CA GLY A 30 -22.17 -29.24 -30.22
C GLY A 30 -23.46 -29.36 -29.41
N LYS A 31 -24.58 -29.52 -30.12
CA LYS A 31 -25.86 -30.02 -29.62
C LYS A 31 -25.72 -31.49 -29.20
N GLY A 32 -26.43 -31.90 -28.14
CA GLY A 32 -26.97 -33.27 -28.06
C GLY A 32 -26.97 -33.98 -26.70
N ALA A 33 -28.16 -34.01 -26.07
CA ALA A 33 -28.80 -35.16 -25.43
C ALA A 33 -28.17 -35.86 -24.20
N GLY A 34 -28.78 -35.61 -23.03
CA GLY A 34 -29.56 -36.63 -22.29
C GLY A 34 -28.83 -37.71 -21.50
N ARG A 35 -28.89 -37.64 -20.16
CA ARG A 35 -29.12 -38.82 -19.30
C ARG A 35 -29.62 -38.45 -17.90
N ALA A 36 -30.65 -39.17 -17.47
CA ALA A 36 -31.38 -38.98 -16.24
C ALA A 36 -30.80 -39.75 -15.04
N LEU A 37 -31.08 -39.20 -13.85
CA LEU A 37 -31.26 -39.82 -12.52
C LEU A 37 -30.09 -40.55 -11.85
N ARG A 38 -29.66 -40.01 -10.70
CA ARG A 38 -29.73 -40.72 -9.41
C ARG A 38 -29.67 -39.73 -8.24
N SER A 39 -30.71 -39.78 -7.43
CA SER A 39 -30.89 -39.14 -6.13
C SER A 39 -29.96 -39.76 -5.08
N GLY A 40 -29.25 -38.91 -4.35
CA GLY A 40 -28.51 -39.26 -3.13
C GLY A 40 -28.33 -38.02 -2.28
N LEU A 41 -29.31 -37.76 -1.41
CA LEU A 41 -29.26 -36.73 -0.38
C LEU A 41 -28.20 -37.09 0.67
N THR A 42 -27.29 -36.15 0.94
CA THR A 42 -26.78 -35.87 2.30
C THR A 42 -26.57 -34.34 2.45
N PRO A 43 -26.97 -33.73 3.58
CA PRO A 43 -26.98 -32.28 3.87
C PRO A 43 -25.59 -31.82 4.39
N ASP A 44 -25.10 -30.57 4.41
CA ASP A 44 -25.52 -29.21 4.06
C ASP A 44 -24.22 -28.40 3.85
N PRO A 45 -24.13 -27.44 2.90
CA PRO A 45 -23.19 -26.34 3.00
C PRO A 45 -23.84 -25.18 3.78
N ILE A 46 -23.15 -24.68 4.81
CA ILE A 46 -23.48 -23.42 5.50
C ILE A 46 -23.56 -22.30 4.46
N GLN A 47 -24.78 -21.98 4.05
CA GLN A 47 -25.09 -20.77 3.28
C GLN A 47 -25.25 -19.63 4.28
N TRP A 48 -24.31 -18.68 4.28
CA TRP A 48 -24.60 -17.35 4.81
C TRP A 48 -25.54 -16.65 3.82
N LEU A 49 -26.83 -16.92 4.01
CA LEU A 49 -27.95 -16.23 3.42
C LEU A 49 -28.08 -14.88 4.12
N VAL A 50 -27.47 -13.83 3.57
CA VAL A 50 -27.85 -12.46 3.91
C VAL A 50 -29.00 -12.05 2.98
N VAL A 51 -30.21 -12.41 3.39
CA VAL A 51 -31.45 -11.86 2.84
C VAL A 51 -31.64 -10.48 3.45
N TRP A 52 -31.45 -9.44 2.65
CA TRP A 52 -32.15 -8.18 2.85
C TRP A 52 -33.29 -8.11 1.85
N VAL A 53 -34.41 -8.72 2.22
CA VAL A 53 -35.72 -8.37 1.66
C VAL A 53 -36.26 -7.26 2.54
N MET A 54 -36.11 -6.02 2.09
CA MET A 54 -36.96 -4.91 2.51
C MET A 54 -37.69 -4.43 1.26
N LYS A 55 -38.83 -5.07 0.98
CA LYS A 55 -39.81 -4.61 0.01
C LYS A 55 -40.85 -3.82 0.78
N GLY A 56 -40.95 -2.50 0.52
CA GLY A 56 -42.13 -1.72 0.84
C GLY A 56 -42.18 -1.10 2.24
N ALA A 57 -41.27 -0.17 2.52
CA ALA A 57 -41.61 1.00 3.33
C ALA A 57 -40.84 2.18 2.72
N GLU A 58 -41.58 3.03 2.00
CA GLU A 58 -41.09 4.29 1.45
C GLU A 58 -40.81 5.23 2.63
N LEU A 59 -39.63 5.07 3.22
CA LEU A 59 -39.11 6.00 4.20
C LEU A 59 -38.70 7.25 3.41
N ALA A 60 -39.60 8.23 3.35
CA ALA A 60 -39.25 9.57 2.94
C ALA A 60 -38.19 10.07 3.91
N ILE A 61 -36.91 9.90 3.54
CA ILE A 61 -35.79 10.60 4.16
C ILE A 61 -36.02 12.07 3.82
N THR A 62 -36.78 12.75 4.66
CA THR A 62 -36.94 14.19 4.64
C THR A 62 -35.54 14.78 4.66
N GLY A 63 -35.19 15.47 3.57
CA GLY A 63 -33.85 15.91 3.27
C GLY A 63 -33.13 16.47 4.48
N PHE A 64 -32.05 15.80 4.88
CA PHE A 64 -30.98 16.50 5.55
C PHE A 64 -30.56 17.61 4.60
N PRO A 65 -30.53 18.88 5.06
CA PRO A 65 -30.08 19.96 4.21
C PRO A 65 -28.73 19.56 3.65
N CYS A 66 -28.64 19.49 2.32
CA CYS A 66 -27.38 19.43 1.60
C CYS A 66 -26.69 20.79 1.80
N ASP A 67 -26.21 21.01 3.02
CA ASP A 67 -25.50 22.20 3.44
C ASP A 67 -24.14 22.16 2.74
N SER A 68 -24.06 22.87 1.60
CA SER A 68 -22.88 23.14 0.78
C SER A 68 -21.64 22.25 0.97
N GLY A 69 -21.75 20.94 0.72
CA GLY A 69 -20.66 20.01 0.37
C GLY A 69 -19.27 20.33 0.96
N HIS A 70 -19.19 20.58 2.26
CA HIS A 70 -17.91 20.80 2.91
C HIS A 70 -17.18 19.46 2.93
N MET A 71 -15.95 19.46 2.42
CA MET A 71 -15.11 18.27 2.40
C MET A 71 -14.01 18.46 3.43
N ALA A 72 -14.04 17.66 4.49
CA ALA A 72 -13.01 17.67 5.52
C ALA A 72 -11.72 17.06 4.98
N THR A 73 -10.56 17.66 5.32
CA THR A 73 -9.25 17.10 4.94
C THR A 73 -8.60 16.46 6.14
N ILE A 74 -8.53 15.13 6.13
CA ILE A 74 -7.99 14.34 7.23
C ILE A 74 -6.56 13.90 6.90
N ARG A 75 -5.64 14.14 7.84
CA ARG A 75 -4.27 13.60 7.81
C ARG A 75 -4.22 12.36 8.68
N ALA A 76 -3.86 11.22 8.10
CA ALA A 76 -3.63 9.97 8.82
C ALA A 76 -2.11 9.74 8.97
N GLN A 77 -1.66 9.59 10.21
CA GLN A 77 -0.26 9.31 10.54
C GLN A 77 -0.15 7.87 11.04
N ILE A 78 0.40 7.00 10.19
CA ILE A 78 0.59 5.58 10.45
C ILE A 78 1.89 5.41 11.23
N GLN A 79 1.81 4.79 12.40
CA GLN A 79 2.96 4.52 13.25
C GLN A 79 3.22 3.00 13.31
N LEU A 80 4.43 2.61 12.92
CA LEU A 80 4.93 1.24 13.03
C LEU A 80 6.08 1.22 14.05
N PRO A 81 5.79 1.07 15.35
CA PRO A 81 6.81 1.07 16.37
C PRO A 81 7.65 -0.20 16.32
N TYR A 82 8.91 -0.07 16.71
CA TYR A 82 9.85 -1.17 16.75
C TYR A 82 9.80 -1.88 18.11
N THR A 83 10.26 -3.12 18.17
CA THR A 83 10.36 -3.93 19.39
C THR A 83 11.33 -3.36 20.42
N THR A 84 12.18 -2.41 20.03
CA THR A 84 13.10 -1.69 20.93
C THR A 84 12.36 -0.81 21.94
N GLY A 85 11.13 -0.38 21.63
CA GLY A 85 10.35 0.55 22.46
C GLY A 85 10.88 1.99 22.45
N ILE A 86 11.89 2.31 21.63
CA ILE A 86 12.47 3.65 21.57
C ILE A 86 11.66 4.50 20.57
N PRO A 87 11.13 5.69 20.96
CA PRO A 87 10.32 6.53 20.06
C PRO A 87 11.03 6.97 18.77
N SER A 88 12.37 7.04 18.75
CA SER A 88 13.14 7.38 17.54
C SER A 88 13.08 6.31 16.46
N ASP A 89 12.72 5.08 16.82
CA ASP A 89 12.72 3.92 15.93
C ASP A 89 11.34 3.69 15.30
N VAL A 90 10.35 4.54 15.58
CA VAL A 90 9.00 4.40 15.01
C VAL A 90 9.04 4.76 13.52
N SER A 91 8.61 3.84 12.65
CA SER A 91 8.34 4.19 11.26
C SER A 91 7.08 5.03 11.20
N THR A 92 7.17 6.23 10.62
CA THR A 92 5.98 7.06 10.39
C THR A 92 5.74 7.23 8.90
N ASN A 93 4.52 6.93 8.44
CA ASN A 93 4.04 7.24 7.10
C ASN A 93 2.80 8.14 7.21
N THR A 94 2.70 9.14 6.33
CA THR A 94 1.61 10.12 6.38
C THR A 94 0.79 10.06 5.10
N LEU A 95 -0.51 9.84 5.25
CA LEU A 95 -1.50 9.88 4.17
C LEU A 95 -2.48 11.03 4.40
N HIS A 96 -3.11 11.49 3.32
CA HIS A 96 -4.12 12.54 3.38
C HIS A 96 -5.36 12.08 2.63
N PHE A 97 -6.52 12.34 3.22
CA PHE A 97 -7.81 11.96 2.71
C PHE A 97 -8.75 13.15 2.71
N VAL A 98 -9.73 13.10 1.82
CA VAL A 98 -10.84 14.04 1.76
C VAL A 98 -12.11 13.24 1.97
N LEU A 99 -12.92 13.63 2.96
CA LEU A 99 -14.17 12.95 3.36
C LEU A 99 -15.34 13.94 3.38
N PRO A 100 -16.58 13.46 3.25
CA PRO A 100 -17.76 14.28 3.52
C PRO A 100 -17.75 14.81 4.97
N ASP A 101 -18.16 16.06 5.17
CA ASP A 101 -18.35 16.68 6.49
C ASP A 101 -19.84 16.60 6.89
N PRO A 102 -20.20 16.30 8.17
CA PRO A 102 -19.33 16.04 9.31
C PRO A 102 -18.66 14.67 9.28
N VAL A 103 -17.37 14.62 9.61
CA VAL A 103 -16.66 13.35 9.84
C VAL A 103 -17.04 12.79 11.21
N VAL A 104 -17.54 11.55 11.25
CA VAL A 104 -17.97 10.87 12.47
C VAL A 104 -16.99 9.77 12.88
N ALA A 105 -17.13 9.25 14.10
CA ALA A 105 -16.24 8.20 14.65
C ALA A 105 -16.12 6.97 13.73
N LEU A 106 -17.24 6.54 13.12
CA LEU A 106 -17.28 5.40 12.22
C LEU A 106 -16.41 5.61 10.96
N ASP A 107 -16.26 6.84 10.48
CA ASP A 107 -15.44 7.13 9.30
C ASP A 107 -13.97 6.88 9.59
N TYR A 108 -13.49 7.20 10.80
CA TYR A 108 -12.12 6.93 11.21
C TYR A 108 -11.85 5.42 11.33
N GLU A 109 -12.79 4.64 11.87
CA GLU A 109 -12.69 3.18 11.94
C GLU A 109 -12.61 2.57 10.54
N LEU A 110 -13.49 2.96 9.63
CA LEU A 110 -13.51 2.46 8.26
C LEU A 110 -12.26 2.88 7.47
N LEU A 111 -11.77 4.10 7.69
CA LEU A 111 -10.52 4.59 7.11
C LEU A 111 -9.31 3.82 7.66
N ALA A 112 -9.28 3.52 8.97
CA ALA A 112 -8.24 2.70 9.57
C ALA A 112 -8.24 1.25 9.03
N ASN A 113 -9.42 0.68 8.81
CA ASN A 113 -9.58 -0.61 8.14
C ASN A 113 -9.05 -0.57 6.69
N ALA A 114 -9.32 0.49 5.95
CA ALA A 114 -8.78 0.67 4.60
C ALA A 114 -7.24 0.79 4.58
N ILE A 115 -6.66 1.53 5.54
CA ILE A 115 -5.21 1.73 5.65
C ILE A 115 -4.50 0.45 6.12
N SER A 116 -5.03 -0.23 7.14
CA SER A 116 -4.44 -1.47 7.67
C SER A 116 -4.46 -2.61 6.63
N ALA A 117 -5.44 -2.60 5.71
CA ALA A 117 -5.50 -3.52 4.58
C ALA A 117 -4.27 -3.42 3.65
N ILE A 118 -3.53 -2.31 3.62
CA ILE A 118 -2.26 -2.20 2.90
C ILE A 118 -1.28 -3.28 3.39
N PHE A 119 -1.26 -3.53 4.69
CA PHE A 119 -0.33 -4.46 5.33
C PHE A 119 -0.85 -5.89 5.30
N GLY A 120 -2.16 -6.10 5.45
CA GLY A 120 -2.78 -7.41 5.56
C GLY A 120 -3.24 -8.05 4.24
N TRP A 121 -3.37 -7.30 3.14
CA TRP A 121 -3.91 -7.85 1.90
C TRP A 121 -2.93 -8.80 1.20
N PRO A 122 -3.29 -10.07 0.96
CA PRO A 122 -2.40 -11.02 0.30
C PRO A 122 -2.39 -10.78 -1.22
N THR A 123 -1.21 -10.69 -1.81
CA THR A 123 -1.02 -10.73 -3.27
C THR A 123 -0.05 -11.85 -3.61
N GLY A 124 -0.54 -12.88 -4.30
CA GLY A 124 0.27 -14.07 -4.63
C GLY A 124 0.72 -14.85 -3.39
N GLY A 125 -0.09 -14.88 -2.33
CA GLY A 125 0.17 -15.63 -1.10
C GLY A 125 1.00 -14.90 -0.04
N PHE A 126 1.45 -13.66 -0.29
CA PHE A 126 2.22 -12.87 0.66
C PHE A 126 1.56 -11.53 0.91
N THR A 127 1.57 -11.09 2.16
CA THR A 127 1.13 -9.75 2.57
C THR A 127 2.35 -8.83 2.67
N VAL A 128 2.14 -7.51 2.60
CA VAL A 128 3.25 -6.57 2.86
C VAL A 128 3.74 -6.74 4.30
N GLY A 129 2.82 -6.88 5.25
CA GLY A 129 3.11 -7.06 6.66
C GLY A 129 4.00 -8.28 6.94
N SER A 130 3.70 -9.44 6.34
CA SER A 130 4.48 -10.67 6.54
C SER A 130 5.92 -10.60 6.03
N SER A 131 6.22 -9.63 5.15
CA SER A 131 7.57 -9.39 4.63
C SER A 131 8.29 -8.25 5.36
N ILE A 132 7.59 -7.44 6.16
CA ILE A 132 8.22 -6.45 7.04
C ILE A 132 9.06 -7.20 8.09
N GLY A 133 10.21 -6.63 8.45
CA GLY A 133 11.14 -7.20 9.43
C GLY A 133 10.49 -7.50 10.79
N ALA A 134 11.07 -8.43 11.52
CA ALA A 134 10.66 -8.78 12.89
C ALA A 134 11.00 -7.66 13.90
N ALA A 135 11.83 -6.69 13.51
CA ALA A 135 12.08 -5.47 14.28
C ALA A 135 10.82 -4.60 14.50
N VAL A 136 9.81 -4.68 13.65
CA VAL A 136 8.52 -3.99 13.85
C VAL A 136 7.61 -4.83 14.75
N THR A 137 6.99 -4.20 15.75
CA THR A 137 6.14 -4.90 16.71
C THR A 137 5.00 -5.67 16.04
N ARG A 138 4.73 -6.87 16.55
CA ARG A 138 3.58 -7.71 16.20
C ARG A 138 2.69 -7.97 17.41
N ALA A 139 2.89 -7.23 18.50
CA ALA A 139 1.98 -7.28 19.63
C ALA A 139 0.56 -6.90 19.15
N ALA A 140 -0.46 -7.53 19.75
CA ALA A 140 -1.84 -7.17 19.49
C ALA A 140 -2.01 -5.66 19.70
N ASP A 141 -2.57 -5.00 18.69
CA ASP A 141 -2.82 -3.55 18.68
C ASP A 141 -1.55 -2.70 18.91
N GLY A 142 -0.40 -3.25 18.53
CA GLY A 142 0.90 -2.61 18.69
C GLY A 142 1.21 -1.52 17.67
N CYS A 143 0.47 -1.44 16.56
CA CYS A 143 0.57 -0.36 15.59
C CYS A 143 -0.62 0.59 15.70
N SER A 144 -0.43 1.86 15.34
CA SER A 144 -1.49 2.87 15.44
C SER A 144 -1.60 3.76 14.20
N ILE A 145 -2.77 4.37 14.04
CA ILE A 145 -3.06 5.39 13.04
C ILE A 145 -3.71 6.57 13.76
N ASP A 146 -3.00 7.69 13.82
CA ASP A 146 -3.54 8.93 14.39
C ASP A 146 -4.17 9.78 13.28
N PHE A 147 -5.43 10.17 13.47
CA PHE A 147 -6.16 11.00 12.53
C PHE A 147 -6.25 12.44 13.02
N TYR A 148 -5.86 13.39 12.17
CA TYR A 148 -5.92 14.82 12.44
C TYR A 148 -6.80 15.50 11.40
N ASP A 149 -7.73 16.34 11.84
CA ASP A 149 -8.42 17.25 10.94
C ASP A 149 -7.53 18.48 10.67
N LEU A 150 -7.27 18.79 9.40
CA LEU A 150 -6.46 19.95 9.04
C LEU A 150 -7.19 21.29 9.24
N ALA A 151 -8.52 21.28 9.40
CA ALA A 151 -9.29 22.46 9.79
C ALA A 151 -9.04 22.90 11.25
N ASP A 152 -8.59 21.97 12.11
CA ASP A 152 -8.31 22.27 13.51
C ASP A 152 -7.14 23.25 13.68
N PRO A 153 -7.18 24.13 14.70
CA PRO A 153 -6.07 25.05 14.99
C PRO A 153 -4.81 24.28 15.41
N THR A 154 -3.64 24.86 15.11
CA THR A 154 -2.35 24.34 15.57
C THR A 154 -2.03 24.80 17.00
N PRO A 155 -1.50 23.94 17.90
CA PRO A 155 -1.14 22.54 17.71
C PRO A 155 -2.38 21.62 17.67
N ARG A 156 -2.39 20.68 16.71
CA ARG A 156 -3.52 19.77 16.47
C ARG A 156 -3.44 18.54 17.37
N VAL A 157 -4.57 18.15 17.95
CA VAL A 157 -4.73 16.90 18.72
C VAL A 157 -5.35 15.84 17.80
N PRO A 158 -4.99 14.55 17.92
CA PRO A 158 -5.69 13.50 17.18
C PRO A 158 -7.19 13.51 17.49
N ARG A 159 -8.02 13.46 16.45
CA ARG A 159 -9.48 13.29 16.56
C ARG A 159 -9.85 11.85 16.90
N ALA A 160 -9.09 10.90 16.37
CA ALA A 160 -9.18 9.48 16.67
C ALA A 160 -7.78 8.84 16.56
N THR A 161 -7.57 7.78 17.33
CA THR A 161 -6.40 6.91 17.25
C THR A 161 -6.91 5.49 17.12
N GLU A 162 -6.68 4.89 15.96
CA GLU A 162 -7.09 3.52 15.69
C GLU A 162 -5.88 2.59 15.76
N LEU A 163 -6.06 1.44 16.38
CA LEU A 163 -5.01 0.45 16.56
C LEU A 163 -5.17 -0.69 15.55
N PHE A 164 -4.07 -1.32 15.18
CA PHE A 164 -4.11 -2.53 14.38
C PHE A 164 -2.94 -3.46 14.70
N THR A 165 -3.16 -4.75 14.42
CA THR A 165 -2.13 -5.77 14.56
C THR A 165 -1.49 -6.04 13.20
N MET A 166 -0.17 -5.96 13.15
CA MET A 166 0.58 -6.29 11.96
C MET A 166 0.59 -7.83 11.76
N PRO A 167 0.38 -8.37 10.54
CA PRO A 167 0.41 -9.82 10.27
C PRO A 167 1.68 -10.50 10.78
N ASP A 168 1.69 -11.81 11.05
CA ASP A 168 2.92 -12.48 11.47
C ASP A 168 4.04 -12.36 10.42
N ALA A 169 5.27 -12.11 10.88
CA ALA A 169 6.44 -12.09 10.02
C ALA A 169 6.78 -13.52 9.54
N THR A 170 7.46 -13.63 8.40
CA THR A 170 7.92 -14.93 7.93
C THR A 170 8.96 -15.49 8.90
N SER A 171 8.66 -16.61 9.55
CA SER A 171 9.51 -17.21 10.58
C SER A 171 10.87 -17.66 10.04
N GLY A 172 11.94 -17.43 10.81
CA GLY A 172 13.29 -17.92 10.47
C GLY A 172 13.98 -17.17 9.33
N VAL A 173 13.47 -15.99 8.95
CA VAL A 173 14.02 -15.15 7.90
C VAL A 173 14.77 -13.97 8.50
N THR A 174 16.01 -13.74 8.05
CA THR A 174 16.85 -12.62 8.50
C THR A 174 16.27 -11.28 8.03
N ASP A 175 16.28 -10.27 8.91
CA ASP A 175 15.90 -8.90 8.57
C ASP A 175 16.97 -8.22 7.68
N LEU A 176 16.54 -7.40 6.72
CA LEU A 176 17.41 -6.44 6.06
C LEU A 176 17.79 -5.31 7.05
N PRO A 177 18.80 -4.49 6.75
CA PRO A 177 19.08 -3.29 7.55
C PRO A 177 17.81 -2.47 7.82
N HIS A 178 17.67 -1.96 9.04
CA HIS A 178 16.44 -1.28 9.48
C HIS A 178 16.11 -0.02 8.66
N GLU A 179 17.11 0.53 7.97
CA GLU A 179 16.96 1.68 7.08
C GLU A 179 16.51 1.30 5.67
N ALA A 180 16.56 0.01 5.29
CA ALA A 180 16.19 -0.45 3.95
C ALA A 180 14.66 -0.45 3.76
N ALA A 181 14.17 0.51 2.96
CA ALA A 181 12.76 0.65 2.64
C ALA A 181 12.51 0.53 1.14
N CYS A 182 11.33 0.04 0.76
CA CYS A 182 10.83 0.15 -0.60
C CYS A 182 9.96 1.40 -0.71
N CYS A 183 10.29 2.29 -1.64
CA CYS A 183 9.52 3.51 -1.84
C CYS A 183 8.32 3.26 -2.74
N LEU A 184 7.12 3.56 -2.24
CA LEU A 184 5.93 3.79 -3.04
C LEU A 184 5.89 5.28 -3.39
N SER A 185 5.97 5.58 -4.68
CA SER A 185 5.76 6.92 -5.19
C SER A 185 4.36 7.02 -5.81
N TYR A 186 3.69 8.15 -5.61
CA TYR A 186 2.36 8.39 -6.16
C TYR A 186 2.24 9.83 -6.63
N ARG A 187 1.31 10.07 -7.55
CA ARG A 187 1.06 11.39 -8.12
C ARG A 187 -0.42 11.63 -8.37
N ALA A 188 -0.80 12.89 -8.31
CA ALA A 188 -2.07 13.35 -8.84
C ALA A 188 -2.03 13.54 -10.36
N THR A 189 -3.19 13.85 -10.95
CA THR A 189 -3.25 14.37 -12.32
C THR A 189 -2.52 15.71 -12.38
N TYR A 190 -1.60 15.85 -13.34
CA TYR A 190 -0.85 17.09 -13.49
C TYR A 190 -1.75 18.19 -14.06
N LEU A 191 -1.85 19.29 -13.33
CA LEU A 191 -2.60 20.47 -13.74
C LEU A 191 -1.64 21.50 -14.33
N SER A 192 -2.02 22.13 -15.44
CA SER A 192 -1.24 23.23 -16.03
C SER A 192 -1.12 24.38 -15.04
N GLY A 193 0.06 25.01 -14.97
CA GLY A 193 0.35 26.10 -14.03
C GLY A 193 0.64 25.67 -12.59
N VAL A 194 0.50 24.39 -12.22
CA VAL A 194 0.85 23.88 -10.88
C VAL A 194 2.18 23.13 -10.93
N SER A 195 3.07 23.40 -9.96
CA SER A 195 4.35 22.68 -9.87
C SER A 195 4.13 21.19 -9.64
N ARG A 196 4.69 20.35 -10.53
CA ARG A 196 4.61 18.89 -10.43
C ARG A 196 5.17 18.35 -9.10
N ALA A 197 6.11 19.04 -8.48
CA ALA A 197 6.66 18.64 -7.18
C ALA A 197 5.59 18.65 -6.07
N ARG A 198 4.60 19.55 -6.15
CA ARG A 198 3.48 19.65 -5.20
C ARG A 198 2.36 18.62 -5.43
N GLN A 199 2.46 17.86 -6.52
CA GLN A 199 1.47 16.89 -6.98
C GLN A 199 2.00 15.44 -6.88
N ARG A 200 3.09 15.23 -6.13
CA ARG A 200 3.69 13.91 -5.90
C ARG A 200 3.91 13.70 -4.40
N GLY A 201 3.79 12.44 -3.98
CA GLY A 201 4.15 11.98 -2.65
C GLY A 201 4.98 10.71 -2.72
N ARG A 202 5.65 10.39 -1.61
CA ARG A 202 6.44 9.17 -1.43
C ARG A 202 6.16 8.61 -0.04
N ASN A 203 5.88 7.33 0.03
CA ASN A 203 5.81 6.56 1.27
C ASN A 203 6.94 5.54 1.30
N TYR A 204 7.55 5.40 2.47
CA TYR A 204 8.67 4.51 2.69
C TYR A 204 8.18 3.34 3.52
N ILE A 205 8.01 2.19 2.87
CA ILE A 205 7.53 0.97 3.51
C ILE A 205 8.76 0.14 3.88
N GLY A 206 8.84 -0.28 5.13
CA GLY A 206 9.99 -1.01 5.65
C GLY A 206 10.06 -0.95 7.19
N PRO A 207 11.03 -1.65 7.79
CA PRO A 207 12.10 -2.42 7.15
C PRO A 207 11.57 -3.76 6.61
N PHE A 208 12.31 -4.41 5.69
CA PHE A 208 11.91 -5.69 5.11
C PHE A 208 12.82 -6.84 5.54
N GLN A 209 12.35 -8.08 5.34
CA GLN A 209 13.13 -9.30 5.49
C GLN A 209 13.91 -9.65 4.20
N ILE A 210 14.92 -10.51 4.30
CA ILE A 210 15.79 -10.91 3.17
C ILE A 210 15.00 -11.60 2.03
N ASN A 211 13.86 -12.22 2.33
CA ASN A 211 12.96 -12.80 1.31
C ASN A 211 12.34 -11.75 0.37
N ALA A 212 12.31 -10.48 0.76
CA ALA A 212 11.88 -9.36 -0.07
C ALA A 212 13.00 -8.85 -0.99
N ASN A 213 14.20 -9.43 -0.92
CA ASN A 213 15.38 -9.02 -1.66
C ASN A 213 15.83 -10.11 -2.67
N THR A 214 16.17 -9.70 -3.88
CA THR A 214 16.83 -10.54 -4.88
C THR A 214 17.94 -9.73 -5.52
N ASN A 215 19.19 -10.17 -5.37
CA ASN A 215 20.38 -9.49 -5.92
C ASN A 215 20.47 -8.00 -5.51
N GLY A 216 20.15 -7.68 -4.26
CA GLY A 216 20.21 -6.31 -3.73
C GLY A 216 19.08 -5.40 -4.21
N ARG A 217 17.97 -5.97 -4.70
CA ARG A 217 16.78 -5.25 -5.19
C ARG A 217 15.50 -5.80 -4.57
N PRO A 218 14.45 -4.97 -4.39
CA PRO A 218 13.13 -5.45 -4.01
C PRO A 218 12.60 -6.48 -5.02
N THR A 219 12.08 -7.61 -4.55
CA THR A 219 11.50 -8.64 -5.42
C THR A 219 10.32 -8.08 -6.22
N THR A 220 10.03 -8.69 -7.37
CA THR A 220 8.83 -8.33 -8.15
C THR A 220 7.55 -8.55 -7.34
N GLN A 221 7.55 -9.58 -6.49
CA GLN A 221 6.42 -9.92 -5.64
C GLN A 221 6.17 -8.85 -4.56
N ILE A 222 7.18 -8.42 -3.81
CA ILE A 222 6.95 -7.40 -2.76
C ILE A 222 6.48 -6.08 -3.37
N ARG A 223 7.04 -5.69 -4.51
CA ARG A 223 6.59 -4.50 -5.26
C ARG A 223 5.14 -4.64 -5.71
N ALA A 224 4.72 -5.83 -6.14
CA ALA A 224 3.33 -6.09 -6.49
C ALA A 224 2.41 -6.06 -5.27
N SER A 225 2.80 -6.65 -4.14
CA SER A 225 2.01 -6.63 -2.90
C SER A 225 1.83 -5.22 -2.35
N ILE A 226 2.87 -4.36 -2.38
CA ILE A 226 2.74 -2.95 -1.96
C ILE A 226 1.72 -2.23 -2.85
N ARG A 227 1.81 -2.35 -4.17
CA ARG A 227 0.83 -1.72 -5.07
C ARG A 227 -0.58 -2.29 -4.86
N GLY A 228 -0.70 -3.61 -4.71
CA GLY A 228 -1.97 -4.29 -4.46
C GLY A 228 -2.63 -3.86 -3.15
N GLY A 229 -1.86 -3.67 -2.08
CA GLY A 229 -2.35 -3.15 -0.80
C GLY A 229 -2.93 -1.74 -0.92
N TYR A 230 -2.25 -0.84 -1.63
CA TYR A 230 -2.78 0.52 -1.87
C TYR A 230 -3.99 0.52 -2.82
N GLN A 231 -4.02 -0.35 -3.83
CA GLN A 231 -5.22 -0.53 -4.68
C GLN A 231 -6.41 -1.04 -3.87
N ARG A 232 -6.16 -1.97 -2.93
CA ARG A 232 -7.18 -2.46 -2.00
C ARG A 232 -7.69 -1.35 -1.09
N MET A 233 -6.79 -0.53 -0.52
CA MET A 233 -7.17 0.65 0.26
C MET A 233 -8.10 1.55 -0.57
N VAL A 234 -7.72 1.94 -1.79
CA VAL A 234 -8.54 2.79 -2.65
C VAL A 234 -9.94 2.19 -2.90
N THR A 235 -10.03 0.89 -3.15
CA THR A 235 -11.33 0.20 -3.32
C THR A 235 -12.20 0.27 -2.06
N MET A 236 -11.58 0.27 -0.87
CA MET A 236 -12.30 0.39 0.41
C MET A 236 -12.72 1.83 0.70
N LEU A 237 -11.96 2.83 0.24
CA LEU A 237 -12.33 4.24 0.37
C LEU A 237 -13.61 4.59 -0.40
N ASP A 238 -13.83 3.95 -1.55
CA ASP A 238 -15.06 4.13 -2.35
C ASP A 238 -16.33 3.75 -1.57
N ALA A 239 -16.23 2.86 -0.58
CA ALA A 239 -17.38 2.44 0.25
C ALA A 239 -17.76 3.46 1.33
N ILE A 240 -16.92 4.48 1.56
CA ILE A 240 -17.11 5.53 2.57
C ILE A 240 -17.01 6.94 1.97
N ASP A 241 -17.15 7.05 0.66
CA ASP A 241 -17.03 8.31 -0.09
C ASP A 241 -15.74 9.11 0.22
N ALA A 242 -14.67 8.41 0.62
CA ALA A 242 -13.38 9.02 0.92
C ALA A 242 -12.47 9.01 -0.30
N VAL A 243 -11.60 10.02 -0.42
CA VAL A 243 -10.67 10.16 -1.55
C VAL A 243 -9.24 10.31 -1.05
N TRP A 244 -8.33 9.45 -1.51
CA TRP A 244 -6.89 9.60 -1.26
C TRP A 244 -6.31 10.76 -2.10
N VAL A 245 -5.66 11.72 -1.41
CA VAL A 245 -5.13 12.93 -2.05
C VAL A 245 -3.64 13.15 -1.75
N VAL A 246 -2.97 13.85 -2.66
CA VAL A 246 -1.72 14.56 -2.38
C VAL A 246 -2.06 15.92 -1.79
N ARG A 247 -1.66 16.17 -0.54
CA ARG A 247 -1.76 17.48 0.11
C ARG A 247 -0.52 18.31 -0.16
N SER A 248 -0.69 19.56 -0.59
CA SER A 248 0.39 20.55 -0.56
C SER A 248 0.16 21.54 0.57
N GLU A 249 1.07 21.59 1.55
CA GLU A 249 1.02 22.55 2.64
C GLU A 249 1.27 23.98 2.16
N VAL A 250 2.05 24.15 1.08
CA VAL A 250 2.42 25.47 0.54
C VAL A 250 1.24 26.16 -0.13
N SER A 251 0.44 25.44 -0.92
CA SER A 251 -0.74 26.00 -1.58
C SER A 251 -2.04 25.72 -0.82
N ASN A 252 -1.99 24.96 0.28
CA ASN A 252 -3.16 24.52 1.02
C ASN A 252 -4.21 23.79 0.14
N THR A 253 -3.76 23.09 -0.90
CA THR A 253 -4.61 22.40 -1.89
C THR A 253 -4.48 20.88 -1.80
N ASN A 254 -5.57 20.20 -2.15
CA ASN A 254 -5.63 18.74 -2.31
C ASN A 254 -5.66 18.39 -3.80
N HIS A 255 -4.96 17.32 -4.18
CA HIS A 255 -5.00 16.78 -5.53
C HIS A 255 -5.23 15.26 -5.47
N THR A 256 -6.32 14.77 -6.05
CA THR A 256 -6.66 13.34 -6.07
C THR A 256 -5.53 12.52 -6.70
N VAL A 257 -5.12 11.45 -6.02
CA VAL A 257 -4.09 10.54 -6.52
C VAL A 257 -4.60 9.82 -7.76
N ALA A 258 -3.86 9.90 -8.86
CA ALA A 258 -4.22 9.34 -10.16
C ALA A 258 -3.37 8.14 -10.56
N ALA A 259 -2.14 8.05 -10.04
CA ALA A 259 -1.25 6.94 -10.34
C ALA A 259 -0.27 6.69 -9.19
N LEU A 260 0.14 5.42 -9.04
CA LEU A 260 1.15 4.97 -8.08
C LEU A 260 2.12 3.99 -8.74
N TRP A 261 3.36 3.95 -8.24
CA TRP A 261 4.39 3.00 -8.66
C TRP A 261 5.37 2.74 -7.52
N THR A 262 6.06 1.61 -7.59
CA THR A 262 7.09 1.20 -6.62
C THR A 262 8.43 1.14 -7.30
N ASP A 263 9.45 1.72 -6.69
CA ASP A 263 10.80 1.73 -7.23
C ASP A 263 11.42 0.32 -7.19
N ASN A 264 12.25 -0.03 -8.19
CA ASN A 264 13.04 -1.27 -8.20
C ASN A 264 14.42 -1.04 -7.57
N ALA A 265 14.44 -0.33 -6.44
CA ALA A 265 15.63 -0.06 -5.67
C ALA A 265 15.21 0.07 -4.20
N TRP A 266 16.08 -0.39 -3.31
CA TRP A 266 15.98 0.00 -1.91
C TRP A 266 16.29 1.49 -1.79
N ASP A 267 15.51 2.19 -0.99
CA ASP A 267 15.76 3.56 -0.57
C ASP A 267 16.06 3.54 0.94
N THR A 268 16.70 4.58 1.44
CA THR A 268 17.05 4.67 2.85
C THR A 268 16.00 5.49 3.57
N GLN A 269 15.31 4.87 4.52
CA GLN A 269 14.50 5.65 5.45
C GLN A 269 15.45 6.42 6.36
N ARG A 270 15.39 7.76 6.28
CA ARG A 270 16.23 8.64 7.10
C ARG A 270 15.84 8.50 8.57
N ARG A 271 16.56 7.64 9.28
CA ARG A 271 16.44 7.42 10.72
C ARG A 271 17.75 7.75 11.40
N ARG A 272 17.69 7.99 12.71
CA ARG A 272 18.88 7.92 13.55
C ARG A 272 19.18 6.42 13.67
N GLY A 273 20.28 5.96 13.06
CA GLY A 273 20.63 4.54 13.04
C GLY A 273 20.70 3.96 14.44
N VAL A 274 20.66 2.63 14.54
CA VAL A 274 20.75 1.92 15.82
C VAL A 274 22.00 2.38 16.56
N ALA A 275 21.85 2.73 17.84
CA ALA A 275 22.98 3.11 18.67
C ALA A 275 24.03 1.97 18.63
N PRO A 276 25.31 2.28 18.32
CA PRO A 276 26.33 1.24 18.23
C PRO A 276 26.46 0.54 19.59
N THR A 277 26.47 -0.78 19.58
CA THR A 277 26.65 -1.59 20.80
C THR A 277 28.09 -1.59 21.28
N ASP A 278 29.05 -1.38 20.38
CA ASP A 278 30.48 -1.23 20.66
C ASP A 278 31.07 -0.13 19.78
N ARG A 279 32.07 0.59 20.30
CA ARG A 279 32.85 1.58 19.55
C ARG A 279 34.32 1.31 19.81
N GLN A 280 35.00 0.82 18.79
CA GLN A 280 36.44 0.59 18.83
C GLN A 280 37.16 1.84 18.34
N ASN A 281 37.99 2.42 19.21
CA ASN A 281 38.85 3.55 18.87
C ASN A 281 40.28 3.04 18.72
N GLU A 282 40.88 3.20 17.54
CA GLU A 282 42.30 2.93 17.32
C GLU A 282 43.07 4.25 17.22
N VAL A 283 44.16 4.35 17.98
CA VAL A 283 45.07 5.50 17.91
C VAL A 283 46.10 5.21 16.82
N VAL A 284 46.01 5.93 15.70
CA VAL A 284 47.03 5.86 14.64
C VAL A 284 48.25 6.66 15.09
N VAL A 285 49.30 5.96 15.52
CA VAL A 285 50.61 6.58 15.80
C VAL A 285 51.32 6.77 14.45
N GLN A 286 51.65 8.03 14.13
CA GLN A 286 52.43 8.40 12.95
C GLN A 286 53.93 8.41 13.27
#